data_AF-A0A5C3QLC2-F1
#
_entry.id   AF-A0A5C3QLC2-F1
#
_cell.length_a   1.000
_cell.length_b   1.000
_cell.length_c   1.000
_cell.angle_alpha   90.00
_cell.angle_beta   90.00
_cell.angle_gamma   90.00
#
_symmetry.space_group_name_H-M   'P 1'
#
loop_
_entity.id
_entity.type
_entity.pdbx_description
1 polymer ?
#
loop_
_entity_poly.entity_id
_entity_poly.type
_entity_poly.pdbx_seq_one_letter_code
_entity_poly.pdbx_strand_id
1 'polypeptide(L)'
;MSTKPSSLIYVTLIWAYNLLQCLLDELLSPTPPSPNTKLRNPRIAVIGAGLTGVSSAAHVVGHGFDVTLFESGSRDQLGGIWSVAREHDLGASINSFMYRFHPHVRWESGYPKQRIIVDQITAIWEDYNLEGKTRFNTSVTSVTPVKSKTQPRPMWLINNEKSFGEFDGIIAAVGACGDVKKPHLDDEEKFKGEIVHSTELGEVDGKGKRIIIIGGEASAVEALEFTSKAKAKETIILARSERGLSLAAL
;
A
#
# COMPACT_ATOMS: atom_id res chain seq x y z
N MET A 1 26.38 34.41 -2.01
CA MET A 1 26.04 34.18 -0.58
C MET A 1 24.57 33.81 -0.50
N SER A 2 24.26 32.52 -0.38
CA SER A 2 22.87 32.04 -0.27
C SER A 2 22.39 32.29 1.16
N THR A 3 21.51 33.27 1.32
CA THR A 3 20.86 33.55 2.60
C THR A 3 19.97 32.36 2.94
N LYS A 4 20.45 31.47 3.82
CA LYS A 4 19.57 30.50 4.50
C LYS A 4 18.38 31.30 5.02
N PRO A 5 17.13 30.96 4.66
CA PRO A 5 15.97 31.62 5.25
C PRO A 5 16.15 31.58 6.76
N SER A 6 16.04 32.75 7.41
CA SER A 6 16.28 32.90 8.85
C SER A 6 15.53 31.79 9.57
N SER A 7 16.26 30.99 10.35
CA SER A 7 15.76 29.77 11.00
C SER A 7 14.41 29.99 11.71
N LEU A 8 14.17 31.20 12.22
CA LEU A 8 12.94 31.58 12.88
C LEU A 8 11.70 31.55 11.98
N ILE A 9 11.76 32.06 10.74
CA ILE A 9 10.61 32.05 9.81
C ILE A 9 10.28 30.61 9.42
N TYR A 10 11.30 29.83 9.08
CA TYR A 10 11.14 28.43 8.72
C TYR A 10 10.56 27.60 9.87
N VAL A 11 11.08 27.78 11.08
CA VAL A 11 10.56 27.15 12.30
C VAL A 11 9.12 27.57 12.56
N THR A 12 8.78 28.85 12.44
CA THR A 12 7.41 29.35 12.62
C THR A 12 6.44 28.75 11.61
N LEU A 13 6.85 28.62 10.34
CA LEU A 13 6.05 27.96 9.30
C LEU A 13 5.83 26.47 9.59
N ILE A 14 6.86 25.75 10.08
CA ILE A 14 6.72 24.36 10.49
C ILE A 14 5.75 24.21 11.67
N TRP A 15 5.85 25.07 12.68
CA TRP A 15 4.93 25.07 13.81
C TRP A 15 3.49 25.33 13.37
N ALA A 16 3.27 26.34 12.54
CA ALA A 16 1.95 26.65 11.99
C ALA A 16 1.39 25.48 11.15
N TYR A 17 2.24 24.85 10.33
CA TYR A 17 1.88 23.67 9.56
C TYR A 17 1.48 22.49 10.47
N ASN A 18 2.28 22.17 11.48
CA ASN A 18 1.98 21.09 12.43
C ASN A 18 0.68 21.36 13.20
N LEU A 19 0.45 22.61 13.60
CA LEU A 19 -0.79 22.99 14.28
C LEU A 19 -2.02 22.85 13.36
N LEU A 20 -1.89 23.25 12.09
CA LEU A 20 -2.92 23.01 11.08
C LEU A 20 -3.15 21.50 10.86
N GLN A 21 -2.10 20.68 10.82
CA GLN A 21 -2.24 19.22 10.69
C GLN A 21 -2.97 18.62 11.89
N CYS A 22 -2.67 19.05 13.12
CA CYS A 22 -3.41 18.63 14.31
C CYS A 22 -4.88 19.02 14.25
N LEU A 23 -5.20 20.25 13.82
CA LEU A 23 -6.57 20.71 13.62
C LEU A 23 -7.33 19.89 12.57
N LEU A 24 -6.68 19.59 11.44
CA LEU A 24 -7.28 18.78 10.38
C LEU A 24 -7.49 17.33 10.80
N ASP A 25 -6.56 16.78 11.58
CA ASP A 25 -6.68 15.45 12.18
C ASP A 25 -7.88 15.41 13.13
N GLU A 26 -7.98 16.35 14.08
CA GLU A 26 -9.11 16.41 15.02
C GLU A 26 -10.47 16.66 14.33
N LEU A 27 -10.49 17.46 13.25
CA LEU A 27 -11.73 17.80 12.55
C LEU A 27 -12.20 16.70 11.58
N LEU A 28 -11.28 15.98 10.94
CA LEU A 28 -11.59 15.07 9.84
C LEU A 28 -11.39 13.60 10.17
N SER A 29 -10.55 13.27 11.17
CA SER A 29 -10.36 11.88 11.59
C SER A 29 -11.60 11.39 12.34
N PRO A 30 -12.18 10.25 11.94
CA PRO A 30 -13.26 9.64 12.69
C PRO A 30 -12.71 9.16 14.04
N THR A 31 -13.47 9.28 15.13
CA THR A 31 -12.93 8.93 16.45
C THR A 31 -12.69 7.42 16.56
N PRO A 32 -11.48 6.96 16.93
CA PRO A 32 -11.24 5.54 17.12
C PRO A 32 -12.18 4.97 18.20
N PRO A 33 -12.84 3.83 17.95
CA PRO A 33 -13.75 3.25 18.92
C PRO A 33 -12.96 2.74 20.13
N SER A 34 -13.52 2.91 21.34
CA SER A 34 -12.98 2.25 22.52
C SER A 34 -12.94 0.72 22.31
N PRO A 35 -11.97 -0.01 22.90
CA PRO A 35 -11.84 -1.46 22.70
C PRO A 35 -13.10 -2.29 23.01
N ASN A 36 -13.95 -1.79 23.91
CA ASN A 36 -15.19 -2.46 24.33
C ASN A 36 -16.46 -1.92 23.66
N THR A 37 -16.33 -1.03 22.66
CA THR A 37 -17.49 -0.48 21.95
C THR A 37 -18.19 -1.58 21.17
N LYS A 38 -19.48 -1.79 21.46
CA LYS A 38 -20.34 -2.62 20.61
C LYS A 38 -20.66 -1.86 19.32
N LEU A 39 -19.98 -2.25 18.25
CA LEU A 39 -20.27 -1.74 16.90
C LEU A 39 -21.61 -2.29 16.41
N ARG A 40 -22.30 -1.48 15.62
CA ARG A 40 -23.67 -1.74 15.19
C ARG A 40 -23.70 -2.02 13.68
N ASN A 41 -24.87 -2.46 13.20
CA ASN A 41 -25.14 -2.55 11.77
C ASN A 41 -25.09 -1.16 11.12
N PRO A 42 -24.75 -1.07 9.82
CA PRO A 42 -24.35 -2.17 8.93
C PRO A 42 -23.00 -2.82 9.26
N ARG A 43 -22.86 -4.11 8.95
CA ARG A 43 -21.59 -4.84 9.00
C ARG A 43 -20.95 -4.86 7.61
N ILE A 44 -19.75 -4.31 7.48
CA ILE A 44 -19.07 -4.10 6.20
C ILE A 44 -17.90 -5.08 6.05
N ALA A 45 -17.78 -5.72 4.89
CA ALA A 45 -16.54 -6.42 4.53
C ALA A 45 -15.65 -5.49 3.71
N VAL A 46 -14.38 -5.39 4.08
CA VAL A 46 -13.36 -4.70 3.30
C VAL A 46 -12.35 -5.73 2.82
N ILE A 47 -12.08 -5.75 1.51
CA ILE A 47 -11.21 -6.74 0.88
C ILE A 47 -9.90 -6.05 0.50
N GLY A 48 -8.80 -6.45 1.14
CA GLY A 48 -7.47 -5.85 1.07
C GLY A 48 -7.15 -5.02 2.31
N ALA A 49 -5.98 -5.25 2.90
CA ALA A 49 -5.42 -4.49 4.03
C ALA A 49 -4.23 -3.61 3.60
N GLY A 50 -4.32 -3.06 2.38
CA GLY A 50 -3.47 -1.95 1.94
C GLY A 50 -3.96 -0.60 2.45
N LEU A 51 -3.35 0.48 1.95
CA LEU A 51 -3.63 1.86 2.38
C LEU A 51 -5.14 2.21 2.31
N THR A 52 -5.82 1.79 1.25
CA THR A 52 -7.23 2.12 0.99
C THR A 52 -8.15 1.29 1.87
N GLY A 53 -7.80 0.02 2.11
CA GLY A 53 -8.57 -0.88 2.95
C GLY A 53 -8.52 -0.50 4.42
N VAL A 54 -7.32 -0.23 4.93
CA VAL A 54 -7.12 0.23 6.32
C VAL A 54 -7.81 1.57 6.55
N SER A 55 -7.62 2.56 5.66
CA SER A 55 -8.32 3.85 5.75
C SER A 55 -9.83 3.68 5.72
N SER A 56 -10.37 2.87 4.80
CA SER A 56 -11.81 2.60 4.72
C SER A 56 -12.34 1.98 6.01
N ALA A 57 -11.64 1.01 6.60
CA ALA A 57 -12.06 0.37 7.83
C ALA A 57 -11.97 1.27 9.04
N ALA A 58 -10.93 2.11 9.15
CA ALA A 58 -10.84 3.16 10.16
C ALA A 58 -12.07 4.07 10.12
N HIS A 59 -12.49 4.48 8.92
CA HIS A 59 -13.72 5.24 8.73
C HIS A 59 -14.98 4.46 9.11
N VAL A 60 -15.10 3.18 8.74
CA VAL A 60 -16.26 2.35 9.11
C VAL A 60 -16.40 2.25 10.63
N VAL A 61 -15.33 1.88 11.34
CA VAL A 61 -15.39 1.68 12.80
C VAL A 61 -15.49 2.99 13.56
N GLY A 62 -14.85 4.06 13.10
CA GLY A 62 -14.93 5.36 13.75
C GLY A 62 -16.29 6.05 13.59
N HIS A 63 -17.12 5.60 12.64
CA HIS A 63 -18.55 5.96 12.56
C HIS A 63 -19.47 4.99 13.33
N GLY A 64 -18.91 4.02 14.06
CA GLY A 64 -19.65 3.09 14.91
C GLY A 64 -20.20 1.84 14.23
N PHE A 65 -19.77 1.56 12.99
CA PHE A 65 -20.20 0.39 12.23
C PHE A 65 -19.22 -0.78 12.38
N ASP A 66 -19.71 -2.01 12.29
CA ASP A 66 -18.84 -3.19 12.35
C ASP A 66 -18.14 -3.45 11.01
N VAL A 67 -16.89 -3.90 11.07
CA VAL A 67 -16.09 -4.21 9.88
C VAL A 67 -15.38 -5.54 10.05
N THR A 68 -15.24 -6.28 8.95
CA THR A 68 -14.26 -7.35 8.82
C THR A 68 -13.34 -7.03 7.65
N LEU A 69 -12.05 -6.97 7.92
CA LEU A 69 -11.00 -6.84 6.91
C LEU A 69 -10.57 -8.23 6.45
N PHE A 70 -10.43 -8.43 5.14
CA PHE A 70 -9.88 -9.66 4.57
C PHE A 70 -8.58 -9.33 3.85
N GLU A 71 -7.50 -10.02 4.21
CA GLU A 71 -6.18 -9.86 3.61
C GLU A 71 -5.67 -11.23 3.18
N SER A 72 -5.19 -11.34 1.93
CA SER A 72 -4.64 -12.59 1.41
C SER A 72 -3.27 -12.91 2.00
N GLY A 73 -2.46 -11.89 2.28
CA GLY A 73 -1.16 -12.01 2.93
C GLY A 73 -1.22 -12.30 4.42
N SER A 74 -0.05 -12.59 4.99
CA SER A 74 0.15 -12.70 6.44
C SER A 74 0.13 -11.33 7.11
N ARG A 75 0.18 -11.29 8.46
CA ARG A 75 0.24 -10.03 9.21
C ARG A 75 1.44 -9.17 8.81
N ASP A 76 2.59 -9.81 8.58
CA ASP A 76 3.82 -9.12 8.19
C ASP A 76 3.72 -8.48 6.79
N GLN A 77 2.68 -8.82 6.03
CA GLN A 77 2.37 -8.27 4.71
C GLN A 77 1.30 -7.16 4.76
N LEU A 78 0.94 -6.64 5.94
CA LEU A 78 0.09 -5.47 6.10
C LEU A 78 0.68 -4.26 5.35
N GLY A 79 -0.15 -3.52 4.62
CA GLY A 79 0.30 -2.38 3.80
C GLY A 79 0.09 -2.55 2.29
N GLY A 80 -0.31 -3.74 1.85
CA GLY A 80 -0.61 -4.03 0.44
C GLY A 80 0.64 -3.90 -0.43
N ILE A 81 0.59 -3.10 -1.49
CA ILE A 81 1.74 -2.94 -2.41
C ILE A 81 3.03 -2.44 -1.71
N TRP A 82 2.89 -1.79 -0.55
CA TRP A 82 4.01 -1.26 0.21
C TRP A 82 4.64 -2.28 1.16
N SER A 83 4.02 -3.44 1.39
CA SER A 83 4.58 -4.47 2.27
C SER A 83 5.63 -5.36 1.58
N VAL A 84 5.68 -5.34 0.24
CA VAL A 84 6.70 -6.06 -0.54
C VAL A 84 8.07 -5.41 -0.31
N ALA A 85 8.87 -5.99 0.58
CA ALA A 85 10.18 -5.47 0.96
C ALA A 85 11.06 -5.21 -0.26
N ARG A 86 11.55 -3.97 -0.41
CA ARG A 86 12.56 -3.62 -1.41
C ARG A 86 13.79 -3.11 -0.66
N GLU A 87 14.95 -3.75 -0.87
CA GLU A 87 16.20 -3.38 -0.18
C GLU A 87 16.57 -1.90 -0.33
N HIS A 88 16.05 -1.22 -1.36
CA HIS A 88 16.44 0.14 -1.68
C HIS A 88 15.49 1.24 -1.20
N ASP A 89 14.52 0.92 -0.33
CA ASP A 89 13.64 1.89 0.36
C ASP A 89 13.03 2.90 -0.64
N LEU A 90 12.51 2.35 -1.74
CA LEU A 90 11.94 3.11 -2.85
C LEU A 90 10.72 3.86 -2.34
N GLY A 91 10.74 5.19 -2.46
CA GLY A 91 9.66 6.05 -1.96
C GLY A 91 8.56 6.25 -2.98
N ALA A 92 7.44 6.79 -2.52
CA ALA A 92 6.40 7.26 -3.41
C ALA A 92 6.94 8.41 -4.27
N SER A 93 6.75 8.34 -5.59
CA SER A 93 7.03 9.44 -6.52
C SER A 93 6.06 10.62 -6.38
N ILE A 94 5.10 10.52 -5.45
CA ILE A 94 4.08 11.51 -5.18
C ILE A 94 4.48 12.30 -3.93
N ASN A 95 4.34 13.62 -3.99
CA ASN A 95 4.63 14.50 -2.87
C ASN A 95 3.72 14.16 -1.67
N SER A 96 4.30 14.14 -0.47
CA SER A 96 3.64 13.95 0.82
C SER A 96 2.34 14.72 1.00
N PHE A 97 2.27 15.96 0.51
CA PHE A 97 1.06 16.78 0.59
C PHE A 97 -0.14 16.14 -0.14
N MET A 98 0.11 15.49 -1.27
CA MET A 98 -0.91 14.79 -2.05
C MET A 98 -1.11 13.34 -1.59
N TYR A 99 -0.08 12.72 -1.02
CA TYR A 99 -0.11 11.33 -0.59
C TYR A 99 -0.66 11.16 0.83
N ARG A 100 -1.79 11.81 1.17
CA ARG A 100 -2.41 11.74 2.50
C ARG A 100 -3.72 10.96 2.43
N PHE A 101 -3.65 9.67 2.74
CA PHE A 101 -4.76 8.73 2.57
C PHE A 101 -5.69 8.59 3.77
N HIS A 102 -5.31 9.17 4.90
CA HIS A 102 -6.12 9.25 6.10
C HIS A 102 -5.75 10.52 6.87
N PRO A 103 -6.67 11.20 7.58
CA PRO A 103 -6.36 12.49 8.20
C PRO A 103 -5.35 12.41 9.37
N HIS A 104 -5.11 11.21 9.90
CA HIS A 104 -4.08 10.95 10.90
C HIS A 104 -2.65 10.86 10.32
N VAL A 105 -2.50 10.68 9.00
CA VAL A 105 -1.18 10.50 8.37
C VAL A 105 -0.35 11.78 8.46
N ARG A 106 0.88 11.62 8.96
CA ARG A 106 1.89 12.69 9.05
C ARG A 106 3.16 12.26 8.35
N TRP A 107 3.70 13.14 7.51
CA TRP A 107 4.92 12.88 6.76
C TRP A 107 6.08 13.72 7.28
N GLU A 108 7.23 13.10 7.47
CA GLU A 108 8.47 13.77 7.86
C GLU A 108 9.29 14.24 6.65
N SER A 109 9.04 13.68 5.47
CA SER A 109 9.76 13.96 4.23
C SER A 109 8.83 14.39 3.10
N GLY A 110 9.34 15.21 2.17
CA GLY A 110 8.60 15.65 1.00
C GLY A 110 8.12 14.50 0.10
N TYR A 111 8.88 13.40 0.08
CA TYR A 111 8.55 12.15 -0.60
C TYR A 111 8.67 11.03 0.42
N PRO A 112 7.54 10.43 0.85
CA PRO A 112 7.55 9.42 1.89
C PRO A 112 8.14 8.13 1.34
N LYS A 113 9.01 7.53 2.14
CA LYS A 113 9.65 6.26 1.79
C LYS A 113 8.73 5.09 2.11
N GLN A 114 8.91 3.95 1.42
CA GLN A 114 8.10 2.75 1.61
C GLN A 114 7.91 2.39 3.08
N ARG A 115 9.01 2.33 3.86
CA ARG A 115 8.93 1.96 5.27
C ARG A 115 8.02 2.89 6.07
N ILE A 116 8.17 4.19 5.89
CA ILE A 116 7.35 5.20 6.57
C ILE A 116 5.88 5.08 6.14
N ILE A 117 5.61 4.74 4.88
CA ILE A 117 4.23 4.50 4.41
C ILE A 117 3.63 3.29 5.13
N VAL A 118 4.36 2.17 5.22
CA VAL A 118 3.90 0.99 5.97
C VAL A 118 3.69 1.32 7.43
N ASP A 119 4.62 2.03 8.08
CA ASP A 119 4.51 2.43 9.49
C ASP A 119 3.24 3.27 9.73
N GLN A 120 2.91 4.21 8.83
CA GLN A 120 1.68 5.01 8.93
C GLN A 120 0.41 4.16 8.71
N ILE A 121 0.44 3.18 7.80
CA ILE A 121 -0.69 2.26 7.61
C ILE A 121 -0.90 1.41 8.86
N THR A 122 0.18 0.86 9.42
CA THR A 122 0.15 0.05 10.64
C THR A 122 -0.35 0.87 11.82
N ALA A 123 0.13 2.10 12.00
CA ALA A 123 -0.32 2.99 13.08
C ALA A 123 -1.85 3.19 13.04
N ILE A 124 -2.41 3.51 11.87
CA ILE A 124 -3.88 3.65 11.72
C ILE A 124 -4.59 2.32 11.99
N TRP A 125 -4.02 1.21 11.54
CA TRP A 125 -4.63 -0.10 11.76
C TRP A 125 -4.66 -0.47 13.26
N GLU A 126 -3.63 -0.12 14.02
CA GLU A 126 -3.56 -0.30 15.48
C GLU A 126 -4.48 0.67 16.22
N ASP A 127 -4.42 1.97 15.90
CA ASP A 127 -5.20 3.04 16.56
C ASP A 127 -6.70 2.78 16.50
N TYR A 128 -7.18 2.22 15.37
CA TYR A 128 -8.59 1.90 15.15
C TYR A 128 -8.98 0.47 15.58
N ASN A 129 -8.10 -0.23 16.31
CA ASN A 129 -8.32 -1.58 16.84
C ASN A 129 -8.74 -2.58 15.75
N LEU A 130 -8.13 -2.49 14.56
CA LEU A 130 -8.50 -3.33 13.42
C LEU A 130 -7.92 -4.74 13.49
N GLU A 131 -6.97 -5.01 14.40
CA GLU A 131 -6.36 -6.32 14.58
C GLU A 131 -7.37 -7.46 14.78
N GLY A 132 -8.26 -7.30 15.75
CA GLY A 132 -9.30 -8.30 16.01
C GLY A 132 -10.35 -8.41 14.91
N LYS A 133 -10.30 -7.52 13.91
CA LYS A 133 -11.23 -7.42 12.78
C LYS A 133 -10.62 -7.86 11.46
N THR A 134 -9.32 -8.07 11.41
CA THR A 134 -8.62 -8.52 10.21
C THR A 134 -8.51 -10.04 10.16
N ARG A 135 -8.87 -10.62 9.01
CA ARG A 135 -8.67 -12.02 8.64
C ARG A 135 -7.52 -12.07 7.64
N PHE A 136 -6.32 -12.30 8.16
CA PHE A 136 -5.12 -12.57 7.35
C PHE A 136 -5.18 -13.96 6.73
N ASN A 137 -4.30 -14.23 5.77
CA ASN A 137 -4.23 -15.49 5.03
C ASN A 137 -5.57 -15.91 4.42
N THR A 138 -6.42 -14.93 4.06
CA THR A 138 -7.77 -15.15 3.58
C THR A 138 -7.94 -14.49 2.22
N SER A 139 -7.64 -15.24 1.15
CA SER A 139 -7.86 -14.78 -0.22
C SER A 139 -9.34 -14.81 -0.56
N VAL A 140 -9.89 -13.64 -0.92
CA VAL A 140 -11.29 -13.52 -1.34
C VAL A 140 -11.40 -13.76 -2.85
N THR A 141 -12.03 -14.86 -3.23
CA THR A 141 -12.17 -15.30 -4.63
C THR A 141 -13.59 -15.12 -5.16
N SER A 142 -14.58 -14.98 -4.28
CA SER A 142 -15.97 -14.75 -4.67
C SER A 142 -16.75 -13.95 -3.63
N VAL A 143 -17.71 -13.17 -4.11
CA VAL A 143 -18.67 -12.43 -3.29
C VAL A 143 -20.07 -12.69 -3.85
N THR A 144 -20.92 -13.34 -3.06
CA THR A 144 -22.22 -13.83 -3.55
C THR A 144 -23.36 -13.19 -2.76
N PRO A 145 -24.39 -12.64 -3.43
CA PRO A 145 -25.56 -12.11 -2.75
C PRO A 145 -26.42 -13.26 -2.19
N VAL A 146 -26.91 -13.10 -0.96
CA VAL A 146 -27.84 -14.00 -0.30
C VAL A 146 -29.09 -13.26 0.16
N LYS A 147 -30.24 -13.94 0.09
CA LYS A 147 -31.49 -13.40 0.61
C LYS A 147 -31.44 -13.44 2.14
N SER A 148 -31.50 -12.27 2.75
CA SER A 148 -31.67 -12.17 4.20
C SER A 148 -33.09 -12.59 4.59
N LYS A 149 -33.22 -13.32 5.69
CA LYS A 149 -34.54 -13.62 6.28
C LYS A 149 -35.10 -12.45 7.08
N THR A 150 -34.25 -11.51 7.49
CA THR A 150 -34.58 -10.44 8.44
C THR A 150 -34.45 -9.05 7.84
N GLN A 151 -33.71 -8.89 6.74
CA GLN A 151 -33.57 -7.62 6.04
C GLN A 151 -34.23 -7.63 4.65
N PRO A 152 -34.79 -6.49 4.20
CA PRO A 152 -35.41 -6.38 2.88
C PRO A 152 -34.36 -6.35 1.74
N ARG A 153 -33.08 -6.09 2.06
CA ARG A 153 -31.97 -6.02 1.12
C ARG A 153 -31.15 -7.33 1.11
N PRO A 154 -30.54 -7.70 -0.04
CA PRO A 154 -29.62 -8.82 -0.08
C PRO A 154 -28.41 -8.52 0.82
N MET A 155 -27.92 -9.56 1.49
CA MET A 155 -26.64 -9.54 2.19
C MET A 155 -25.59 -10.24 1.35
N TRP A 156 -24.32 -10.12 1.72
CA TRP A 156 -23.21 -10.66 0.95
C TRP A 156 -22.46 -11.72 1.75
N LEU A 157 -22.11 -12.83 1.10
CA LEU A 157 -21.18 -13.84 1.62
C LEU A 157 -19.82 -13.71 0.92
N ILE A 158 -18.76 -13.80 1.70
CA ILE A 158 -17.39 -13.88 1.22
C ILE A 158 -17.03 -15.36 1.03
N ASN A 159 -16.48 -15.73 -0.13
CA ASN A 159 -16.08 -17.09 -0.49
C ASN A 159 -17.19 -18.15 -0.37
N ASN A 160 -18.47 -17.74 -0.38
CA ASN A 160 -19.61 -18.60 -0.02
C ASN A 160 -19.51 -19.24 1.38
N GLU A 161 -18.67 -18.69 2.25
CA GLU A 161 -18.42 -19.18 3.61
C GLU A 161 -19.30 -18.46 4.62
N LYS A 162 -20.21 -19.20 5.26
CA LYS A 162 -21.08 -18.66 6.32
C LYS A 162 -20.34 -18.38 7.64
N SER A 163 -19.15 -18.95 7.83
CA SER A 163 -18.29 -18.78 9.01
C SER A 163 -17.86 -17.32 9.21
N PHE A 164 -17.64 -16.58 8.12
CA PHE A 164 -17.35 -15.14 8.17
C PHE A 164 -18.58 -14.28 8.49
N GLY A 165 -19.77 -14.89 8.47
CA GLY A 165 -21.05 -14.22 8.58
C GLY A 165 -21.43 -13.48 7.30
N GLU A 166 -22.60 -12.85 7.35
CA GLU A 166 -23.15 -12.08 6.25
C GLU A 166 -22.83 -10.59 6.42
N PHE A 167 -22.69 -9.88 5.30
CA PHE A 167 -22.31 -8.47 5.26
C PHE A 167 -23.39 -7.62 4.58
N ASP A 168 -23.61 -6.43 5.11
CA ASP A 168 -24.54 -5.43 4.57
C ASP A 168 -23.95 -4.64 3.39
N GLY A 169 -22.63 -4.62 3.28
CA GLY A 169 -21.91 -3.90 2.25
C GLY A 169 -20.49 -4.43 2.08
N ILE A 170 -19.93 -4.17 0.90
CA ILE A 170 -18.60 -4.63 0.49
C ILE A 170 -17.80 -3.41 0.02
N ILE A 171 -16.56 -3.29 0.47
CA ILE A 171 -15.57 -2.35 -0.04
C ILE A 171 -14.44 -3.16 -0.67
N ALA A 172 -14.31 -3.09 -1.98
CA ALA A 172 -13.21 -3.73 -2.71
C ALA A 172 -11.99 -2.79 -2.70
N ALA A 173 -11.00 -3.10 -1.87
CA ALA A 173 -9.75 -2.34 -1.69
C ALA A 173 -8.52 -3.18 -2.08
N VAL A 174 -8.66 -4.02 -3.11
CA VAL A 174 -7.64 -4.97 -3.59
C VAL A 174 -6.42 -4.32 -4.27
N GLY A 175 -6.45 -3.00 -4.48
CA GLY A 175 -5.40 -2.26 -5.17
C GLY A 175 -5.44 -2.42 -6.69
N ALA A 176 -4.50 -1.75 -7.37
CA ALA A 176 -4.38 -1.77 -8.83
C ALA A 176 -3.26 -2.70 -9.33
N CYS A 177 -2.35 -3.11 -8.45
CA CYS A 177 -1.27 -4.04 -8.75
C CYS A 177 -1.70 -5.44 -8.26
N GLY A 178 -1.98 -6.33 -9.20
CA GLY A 178 -2.24 -7.75 -8.91
C GLY A 178 -0.96 -8.58 -8.95
N ASP A 179 -1.12 -9.88 -9.19
CA ASP A 179 -0.01 -10.83 -9.27
C ASP A 179 1.07 -10.42 -10.27
N VAL A 180 2.31 -10.74 -9.92
CA VAL A 180 3.48 -10.52 -10.77
C VAL A 180 3.30 -11.24 -12.10
N LYS A 181 3.38 -10.47 -13.19
CA LYS A 181 3.33 -11.01 -14.56
C LYS A 181 4.70 -10.86 -15.21
N LYS A 182 5.49 -11.93 -15.20
CA LYS A 182 6.70 -12.03 -16.02
C LYS A 182 6.25 -12.29 -17.47
N PRO A 183 6.57 -11.42 -18.45
CA PRO A 183 6.33 -11.77 -19.83
C PRO A 183 7.29 -12.88 -20.22
N HIS A 184 6.82 -13.75 -21.10
CA HIS A 184 7.67 -14.73 -21.74
C HIS A 184 8.61 -14.01 -22.71
N LEU A 185 9.90 -14.33 -22.65
CA LEU A 185 10.87 -13.93 -23.67
C LEU A 185 11.27 -15.17 -24.46
N ASP A 186 11.22 -15.06 -25.78
CA ASP A 186 11.68 -16.13 -26.65
C ASP A 186 13.15 -16.44 -26.34
N ASP A 187 13.48 -17.73 -26.22
CA ASP A 187 14.81 -18.22 -25.89
C ASP A 187 15.38 -17.76 -24.53
N GLU A 188 14.52 -17.40 -23.56
CA GLU A 188 14.94 -16.97 -22.21
C GLU A 188 15.86 -17.99 -21.51
N GLU A 189 15.68 -19.28 -21.78
CA GLU A 189 16.48 -20.37 -21.24
C GLU A 189 17.93 -20.39 -21.76
N LYS A 190 18.20 -19.73 -22.90
CA LYS A 190 19.57 -19.62 -23.45
C LYS A 190 20.36 -18.52 -22.76
N PHE A 191 19.70 -17.61 -22.04
CA PHE A 191 20.36 -16.57 -21.28
C PHE A 191 21.04 -17.18 -20.06
N LYS A 192 22.35 -16.94 -19.94
CA LYS A 192 23.18 -17.49 -18.84
C LYS A 192 23.21 -16.60 -17.60
N GLY A 193 22.61 -15.41 -17.68
CA GLY A 193 22.46 -14.50 -16.56
C GLY A 193 21.21 -14.82 -15.73
N GLU A 194 20.85 -13.89 -14.86
CA GLU A 194 19.75 -14.05 -13.92
C GLU A 194 18.58 -13.18 -14.38
N ILE A 195 17.36 -13.72 -14.45
CA ILE A 195 16.18 -12.93 -14.85
C ILE A 195 15.30 -12.75 -13.62
N VAL A 196 15.12 -11.49 -13.19
CA VAL A 196 14.32 -11.16 -12.01
C VAL A 196 13.18 -10.20 -12.33
N HIS A 197 12.10 -10.29 -11.58
CA HIS A 197 11.07 -9.25 -11.64
C HIS A 197 11.50 -8.03 -10.81
N SER A 198 10.94 -6.85 -11.10
CA SER A 198 11.23 -5.61 -10.36
C SER A 198 10.90 -5.71 -8.85
N THR A 199 10.03 -6.64 -8.47
CA THR A 199 9.69 -6.95 -7.07
C THR A 199 10.77 -7.76 -6.35
N GLU A 200 11.66 -8.42 -7.08
CA GLU A 200 12.71 -9.33 -6.58
C GLU A 200 14.09 -8.64 -6.53
N LEU A 201 14.17 -7.34 -6.86
CA LEU A 201 15.44 -6.60 -6.93
C LEU A 201 16.21 -6.53 -5.60
N GLY A 202 15.55 -6.76 -4.46
CA GLY A 202 16.22 -6.84 -3.16
C GLY A 202 16.89 -8.18 -2.86
N GLU A 203 16.82 -9.15 -3.78
CA GLU A 203 17.37 -10.49 -3.55
C GLU A 203 18.67 -10.73 -4.35
N VAL A 204 19.12 -9.72 -5.10
CA VAL A 204 20.17 -9.85 -6.11
C VAL A 204 21.28 -8.81 -5.95
N ASP A 205 22.53 -9.24 -6.15
CA ASP A 205 23.68 -8.32 -6.20
C ASP A 205 23.91 -7.82 -7.63
N GLY A 206 23.81 -6.50 -7.83
CA GLY A 206 24.08 -5.83 -9.10
C GLY A 206 25.54 -5.38 -9.29
N LYS A 207 26.40 -5.52 -8.28
CA LYS A 207 27.74 -4.91 -8.27
C LYS A 207 28.64 -5.47 -9.37
N GLY A 208 29.16 -4.57 -10.21
CA GLY A 208 30.05 -4.94 -11.32
C GLY A 208 29.40 -5.77 -12.44
N LYS A 209 28.08 -6.05 -12.37
CA LYS A 209 27.32 -6.73 -13.43
C LYS A 209 26.94 -5.76 -14.56
N ARG A 210 26.63 -6.31 -15.72
CA ARG A 210 26.02 -5.57 -16.83
C ARG A 210 24.54 -5.92 -16.86
N ILE A 211 23.67 -4.94 -16.68
CA ILE A 211 22.26 -5.14 -16.38
C ILE A 211 21.40 -4.56 -17.52
N ILE A 212 20.38 -5.29 -17.94
CA ILE A 212 19.39 -4.85 -18.94
C ILE A 212 18.03 -4.68 -18.27
N ILE A 213 17.52 -3.46 -18.19
CA ILE A 213 16.18 -3.17 -17.69
C ILE A 213 15.23 -3.17 -18.89
N ILE A 214 14.33 -4.14 -18.97
CA ILE A 214 13.30 -4.25 -20.00
C ILE A 214 12.06 -3.48 -19.55
N GLY A 215 12.03 -2.16 -19.80
CA GLY A 215 10.82 -1.34 -19.74
C GLY A 215 11.04 0.14 -19.49
N GLY A 216 9.94 0.89 -19.35
CA GLY A 216 9.99 2.36 -19.37
C GLY A 216 9.07 3.12 -18.41
N GLU A 217 8.56 2.49 -17.34
CA GLU A 217 7.68 3.17 -16.38
C GLU A 217 8.31 3.27 -14.98
N ALA A 218 7.51 3.52 -13.94
CA ALA A 218 7.97 3.71 -12.57
C ALA A 218 8.93 2.60 -12.11
N SER A 219 8.62 1.32 -12.42
CA SER A 219 9.49 0.21 -12.04
C SER A 219 10.84 0.18 -12.78
N ALA A 220 10.95 0.81 -13.96
CA ALA A 220 12.21 0.94 -14.69
C ALA A 220 13.11 1.96 -14.00
N VAL A 221 12.51 3.05 -13.54
CA VAL A 221 13.20 4.10 -12.78
C VAL A 221 13.70 3.52 -11.45
N GLU A 222 12.86 2.75 -10.75
CA GLU A 222 13.24 2.03 -9.54
C GLU A 222 14.40 1.05 -9.78
N ALA A 223 14.33 0.27 -10.87
CA ALA A 223 15.41 -0.64 -11.26
C ALA A 223 16.71 0.10 -11.62
N LEU A 224 16.61 1.25 -12.27
CA LEU A 224 17.76 2.09 -12.60
C LEU A 224 18.42 2.67 -11.34
N GLU A 225 17.62 3.09 -10.35
CA GLU A 225 18.15 3.49 -9.05
C GLU A 225 18.87 2.34 -8.36
N PHE A 226 18.32 1.12 -8.41
CA PHE A 226 18.97 -0.10 -7.92
C PHE A 226 20.34 -0.28 -8.57
N THR A 227 20.43 -0.29 -9.90
CA THR A 227 21.71 -0.57 -10.59
C THR A 227 22.76 0.51 -10.31
N SER A 228 22.33 1.77 -10.20
CA SER A 228 23.18 2.89 -9.83
C SER A 228 23.75 2.73 -8.41
N LYS A 229 22.89 2.43 -7.42
CA LYS A 229 23.29 2.22 -6.02
C LYS A 229 24.20 1.00 -5.86
N ALA A 230 23.91 -0.08 -6.57
CA ALA A 230 24.71 -1.31 -6.56
C ALA A 230 26.09 -1.16 -7.23
N LYS A 231 26.33 -0.07 -7.97
CA LYS A 231 27.53 0.14 -8.80
C LYS A 231 27.68 -0.94 -9.87
N ALA A 232 26.61 -1.13 -10.64
CA ALA A 232 26.66 -1.94 -11.85
C ALA A 232 27.73 -1.41 -12.82
N LYS A 233 28.36 -2.31 -13.56
CA LYS A 233 29.37 -1.96 -14.57
C LYS A 233 28.73 -1.23 -15.75
N GLU A 234 27.53 -1.64 -16.13
CA GLU A 234 26.78 -1.10 -17.26
C GLU A 234 25.28 -1.30 -17.01
N THR A 235 24.45 -0.35 -17.44
CA THR A 235 22.99 -0.47 -17.38
C THR A 235 22.40 -0.03 -18.71
N ILE A 236 21.60 -0.89 -19.32
CA ILE A 236 20.88 -0.63 -20.57
C ILE A 236 19.39 -0.65 -20.28
N ILE A 237 18.62 0.32 -20.76
CA ILE A 237 17.17 0.32 -20.65
C ILE A 237 16.56 0.06 -22.03
N LEU A 238 15.73 -0.97 -22.11
CA LEU A 238 14.94 -1.35 -23.28
C LEU A 238 13.47 -1.01 -23.03
N ALA A 239 13.03 0.17 -23.45
CA ALA A 239 11.63 0.56 -23.37
C ALA A 239 10.91 0.24 -24.69
N ARG A 240 9.73 -0.41 -24.61
CA ARG A 240 8.90 -0.73 -25.79
C ARG A 240 8.38 0.53 -26.51
N SER A 241 8.19 1.59 -25.74
CA SER A 241 7.64 2.89 -26.15
C SER A 241 8.15 3.90 -25.11
N GLU A 242 8.17 5.19 -25.44
CA GLU A 242 8.44 6.26 -24.45
C GLU A 242 7.43 6.27 -23.28
N ARG A 243 6.41 5.40 -23.33
CA ARG A 243 5.48 5.06 -22.25
C ARG A 243 5.21 3.54 -22.23
N GLY A 244 5.53 2.81 -21.16
CA GLY A 244 4.98 1.46 -20.90
C GLY A 244 5.91 0.34 -20.37
N LEU A 245 5.67 -0.09 -19.11
CA LEU A 245 6.00 -1.35 -18.38
C LEU A 245 7.42 -1.90 -18.32
N SER A 246 7.87 -2.33 -17.12
CA SER A 246 9.26 -2.69 -16.78
C SER A 246 9.54 -3.98 -16.01
N LEU A 247 10.61 -4.65 -16.44
CA LEU A 247 11.30 -5.84 -15.95
C LEU A 247 12.80 -5.55 -15.90
N ALA A 248 13.57 -6.34 -15.15
CA ALA A 248 15.02 -6.23 -15.13
C ALA A 248 15.64 -7.62 -15.41
N ALA A 249 16.40 -7.74 -16.49
CA ALA A 249 17.27 -8.88 -16.77
C ALA A 249 18.70 -8.54 -16.27
N LEU A 250 19.25 -9.39 -15.39
CA LEU A 250 20.56 -9.22 -14.74
C LEU A 250 21.67 -10.06 -15.38
#